data_AF-X0ZML0-F1
#
_entry.id   AF-X0ZML0-F1
#
_cell.length_a   1.000
_cell.length_b   1.000
_cell.length_c   1.000
_cell.angle_alpha   90.00
_cell.angle_beta   90.00
_cell.angle_gamma   90.00
#
_symmetry.space_group_name_H-M   'P 1'
#
loop_
_entity.id
_entity.type
_entity.pdbx_description
1 polymer ?
#
loop_
_entity_poly.entity_id
_entity_poly.type
_entity_poly.pdbx_seq_one_letter_code
_entity_poly.pdbx_strand_id
1 'polypeptide(L)' 'MPLIPECAQIRDVMGLHLNRALIEEEGVHESLDKTAQEILEIMRGAGYKGVTIAPRS' A
#
# COMPACT_ATOMS: atom_id res chain seq x y z
N MET A 1 12.23 -9.33 -13.40
CA MET A 1 12.50 -7.89 -13.18
C MET A 1 11.35 -7.34 -12.35
N PRO A 2 11.55 -6.70 -11.18
CA PRO A 2 10.43 -6.08 -10.47
C PRO A 2 9.81 -5.00 -11.38
N LEU A 3 8.48 -4.98 -11.44
CA LEU A 3 7.73 -4.10 -12.37
C LEU A 3 7.95 -2.61 -12.07
N ILE A 4 8.28 -2.28 -10.82
CA ILE A 4 8.75 -0.96 -10.36
C ILE A 4 9.83 -1.13 -9.27
N PRO A 5 10.80 -0.20 -9.13
CA PRO A 5 11.85 -0.29 -8.09
C PRO A 5 11.31 -0.42 -6.66
N GLU A 6 10.18 0.20 -6.37
CA GLU A 6 9.57 0.30 -5.04
C GLU A 6 8.81 -0.97 -4.62
N CYS A 7 8.69 -1.97 -5.50
CA CYS A 7 7.96 -3.21 -5.24
C CYS A 7 8.39 -3.93 -3.96
N ALA A 8 9.68 -3.85 -3.60
CA ALA A 8 10.17 -4.47 -2.36
C ALA A 8 9.55 -3.79 -1.13
N GLN A 9 9.65 -2.47 -1.03
CA GLN A 9 9.07 -1.69 0.06
C GLN A 9 7.56 -1.84 0.15
N ILE A 10 6.86 -1.87 -0.99
CA ILE A 10 5.40 -2.09 -1.02
C ILE A 10 5.04 -3.44 -0.39
N ARG A 11 5.78 -4.50 -0.71
CA ARG A 11 5.54 -5.83 -0.11
C ARG A 11 5.82 -5.84 1.39
N ASP A 12 6.84 -5.12 1.84
CA ASP A 12 7.17 -5.02 3.26
C ASP A 12 6.04 -4.32 4.04
N VAL A 13 5.52 -3.20 3.51
CA VAL A 13 4.36 -2.49 4.08
C VAL A 13 3.12 -3.37 4.13
N MET A 14 2.80 -4.05 3.01
CA MET A 14 1.68 -5.00 2.98
C MET A 14 1.87 -6.12 4.01
N GLY A 15 3.07 -6.69 4.10
CA GLY A 15 3.38 -7.74 5.06
C GLY A 15 3.17 -7.28 6.51
N LEU A 16 3.64 -6.09 6.86
CA LEU A 16 3.50 -5.54 8.21
C LEU A 16 2.03 -5.44 8.64
N HIS A 17 1.22 -4.72 7.87
CA HIS A 17 -0.16 -4.40 8.26
C HIS A 17 -1.09 -5.60 8.10
N LEU A 18 -0.95 -6.39 7.03
CA LEU A 18 -1.79 -7.58 6.85
C LEU A 18 -1.48 -8.65 7.91
N ASN A 19 -0.22 -8.77 8.35
CA ASN A 19 0.11 -9.69 9.44
C ASN A 19 -0.50 -9.23 10.78
N ARG A 20 -0.52 -7.93 11.07
CA ARG A 20 -1.20 -7.38 12.26
C ARG A 20 -2.69 -7.68 12.27
N ALA A 21 -3.35 -7.57 11.11
CA ALA A 21 -4.75 -7.97 10.97
C ALA A 21 -4.94 -9.48 11.18
N LEU A 22 -4.03 -10.31 10.66
CA LEU A 22 -4.09 -11.78 10.81
C LEU A 22 -3.93 -12.24 12.26
N ILE A 23 -3.15 -11.52 13.07
CA ILE A 23 -2.96 -11.83 14.49
C ILE A 23 -3.92 -11.04 15.41
N GLU A 24 -4.93 -10.39 14.83
CA GLU A 24 -5.98 -9.63 15.54
C GLU A 24 -5.47 -8.44 16.38
N GLU A 25 -4.26 -7.93 16.09
CA GLU A 25 -3.72 -6.70 16.71
C GLU A 25 -4.35 -5.42 16.15
N GLU A 26 -4.80 -5.47 14.89
CA GLU A 26 -5.47 -4.36 14.20
C GLU A 26 -6.70 -4.88 13.45
N GLY A 27 -7.70 -4.02 13.24
CA GLY A 27 -8.86 -4.38 12.44
C GLY A 27 -8.51 -4.48 10.94
N VAL A 28 -9.12 -5.43 10.22
CA VAL A 28 -8.86 -5.65 8.78
C VAL A 28 -8.99 -4.36 7.96
N HIS A 29 -10.04 -3.57 8.20
CA HIS A 29 -10.25 -2.30 7.50
C HIS A 29 -9.15 -1.28 7.82
N GLU A 30 -8.77 -1.17 9.09
CA GLU A 30 -7.72 -0.26 9.53
C GLU A 30 -6.36 -0.61 8.91
N SER A 31 -5.99 -1.89 8.92
CA SER A 31 -4.74 -2.34 8.33
C SER A 31 -4.70 -2.13 6.82
N LEU A 32 -5.84 -2.31 6.11
CA LEU A 32 -5.94 -2.01 4.68
C LEU A 32 -5.80 -0.51 4.39
N ASP A 33 -6.44 0.35 5.20
CA ASP A 33 -6.35 1.81 5.06
C ASP A 33 -4.91 2.29 5.29
N LYS A 34 -4.24 1.81 6.35
CA LYS A 34 -2.82 2.09 6.64
C LYS A 34 -1.91 1.62 5.51
N THR A 35 -2.11 0.40 5.03
CA THR A 35 -1.36 -0.15 3.88
C THR A 35 -1.51 0.75 2.65
N ALA A 36 -2.74 1.15 2.31
CA ALA A 36 -3.00 1.98 1.14
C ALA A 36 -2.34 3.36 1.26
N GLN A 37 -2.41 3.97 2.45
CA GLN A 37 -1.82 5.28 2.73
C GLN A 37 -0.29 5.25 2.60
N GLU A 38 0.38 4.26 3.19
CA GLU A 38 1.85 4.14 3.10
C GLU A 38 2.33 3.80 1.69
N ILE A 39 1.62 2.96 0.95
CA ILE A 39 1.92 2.71 -0.47
C ILE A 39 1.80 4.00 -1.27
N LEU A 40 0.75 4.81 -1.04
CA LEU A 40 0.58 6.10 -1.71
C LEU A 40 1.76 7.03 -1.41
N GLU A 41 2.25 7.05 -0.18
CA GLU A 41 3.41 7.85 0.23
C GLU A 41 4.71 7.38 -0.41
N ILE A 42 4.96 6.06 -0.47
CA ILE A 42 6.10 5.47 -1.19
C ILE A 42 6.07 5.91 -2.67
N MET A 43 4.92 5.75 -3.32
CA MET A 43 4.76 6.08 -4.73
C MET A 43 4.92 7.58 -4.99
N ARG A 44 4.40 8.44 -4.10
CA ARG A 44 4.63 9.91 -4.18
C ARG A 44 6.11 10.26 -3.99
N GLY A 45 6.78 9.65 -3.02
CA GLY A 45 8.20 9.87 -2.75
C GLY A 45 9.10 9.46 -3.92
N ALA A 46 8.73 8.41 -4.65
CA ALA A 46 9.40 7.97 -5.87
C ALA A 46 9.03 8.80 -7.13
N GLY A 47 8.18 9.83 -6.99
CA GLY A 47 7.83 10.73 -8.08
C GLY A 47 6.72 10.24 -9.00
N TYR A 48 6.02 9.16 -8.67
CA TYR A 48 4.84 8.74 -9.42
C TYR A 48 3.71 9.74 -9.23
N LYS A 49 3.12 10.16 -10.34
CA LYS A 49 1.95 11.03 -10.34
C LYS A 49 0.70 10.17 -10.23
N GLY A 50 -0.20 10.53 -9.31
CA GLY A 50 -1.50 9.89 -9.20
C GLY A 50 -2.28 10.10 -10.49
N VAL A 51 -2.43 9.05 -11.29
CA VAL A 51 -3.42 9.03 -12.36
C VAL A 51 -4.74 8.66 -11.70
N THR A 52 -5.66 9.61 -11.62
CA THR A 52 -7.03 9.31 -11.23
C THR A 52 -7.56 8.34 -12.26
N ILE A 53 -7.71 7.06 -11.90
CA ILE A 53 -8.49 6.13 -12.71
C ILE A 53 -9.91 6.68 -12.64
N ALA A 54 -10.39 7.25 -13.75
CA ALA A 54 -11.70 7.89 -13.81
C ALA A 54 -12.76 7.01 -13.13
N PRO A 55 -13.70 7.60 -12.35
CA PRO A 55 -14.79 6.83 -11.78
C PRO A 55 -15.48 6.06 -12.91
N ARG A 56 -15.72 4.76 -12.70
CA ARG A 56 -16.51 3.96 -13.63
C ARG A 56 -17.85 4.66 -13.82
N SER A 57 -18.05 5.20 -15.03
CA SER A 57 -19.33 5.71 -15.54
C SER A 57 -20.40 4.63 -15.55
#